data_AF-A0A327NGS8-F1
#
_entry.id   AF-A0A327NGS8-F1
#
_cell.length_a   1.000
_cell.length_b   1.000
_cell.length_c   1.000
_cell.angle_alpha   90.00
_cell.angle_beta   90.00
_cell.angle_gamma   90.00
#
_symmetry.space_group_name_H-M   'P 1'
#
loop_
_entity.id
_entity.type
_entity.pdbx_description
1 polymer ?
#
loop_
_entity_poly.entity_id
_entity_poly.type
_entity_poly.pdbx_seq_one_letter_code
_entity_poly.pdbx_strand_id
1 'polypeptide(L)'
;MTEWLQLETAVEVIGQVIAFYVGQVAQERNQNAPNVDRIQEWEQKIKDLGKERRACYRAATKEAIIAKAYSVYAPFIQEQSNQYA
;
A
#
# COMPACT_ATOMS: atom_id res chain seq x y z
N MET A 1 -17.12 3.46 -15.49
CA MET A 1 -16.75 3.62 -14.08
C MET A 1 -16.74 5.10 -13.78
N THR A 2 -17.35 5.57 -12.70
CA THR A 2 -17.31 7.01 -12.35
C THR A 2 -15.94 7.36 -11.74
N GLU A 3 -15.49 8.60 -11.91
CA GLU A 3 -14.22 9.10 -11.35
C GLU A 3 -14.17 8.92 -9.81
N TRP A 4 -15.32 9.11 -9.16
CA TRP A 4 -15.49 8.88 -7.74
C TRP A 4 -15.23 7.42 -7.35
N LEU A 5 -15.79 6.45 -8.09
CA LEU A 5 -15.56 5.03 -7.82
C LEU A 5 -14.10 4.64 -8.05
N GLN A 6 -13.46 5.18 -9.10
CA GLN A 6 -12.03 4.94 -9.35
C GLN A 6 -11.14 5.45 -8.21
N LEU A 7 -11.50 6.60 -7.65
CA LEU A 7 -10.82 7.19 -6.51
C LEU A 7 -10.97 6.33 -5.26
N GLU A 8 -12.18 5.85 -4.96
CA GLU A 8 -12.41 4.96 -3.83
C GLU A 8 -11.62 3.66 -3.95
N THR A 9 -11.66 3.02 -5.12
CA THR A 9 -10.86 1.82 -5.39
C THR A 9 -9.37 2.10 -5.23
N ALA A 10 -8.86 3.23 -5.72
CA ALA A 10 -7.45 3.58 -5.56
C ALA A 10 -7.06 3.76 -4.08
N VAL A 11 -7.91 4.41 -3.30
CA VAL A 11 -7.71 4.59 -1.85
C VAL A 11 -7.74 3.25 -1.11
N GLU A 12 -8.64 2.35 -1.49
CA GLU A 12 -8.77 1.02 -0.90
C GLU A 12 -7.54 0.15 -1.22
N VAL A 13 -7.13 0.11 -2.49
CA VAL A 13 -5.94 -0.62 -2.95
C VAL A 13 -4.70 -0.15 -2.19
N ILE A 14 -4.46 1.17 -2.08
CA ILE A 14 -3.34 1.69 -1.29
C ILE A 14 -3.47 1.28 0.20
N GLY A 15 -4.69 1.27 0.74
CA GLY A 15 -4.97 0.80 2.10
C GLY A 15 -4.59 -0.66 2.32
N GLN A 16 -4.87 -1.54 1.35
CA GLN A 16 -4.49 -2.95 1.42
C GLN A 16 -2.96 -3.14 1.39
N VAL A 17 -2.23 -2.38 0.57
CA VAL A 17 -0.75 -2.40 0.58
C VAL A 17 -0.19 -1.93 1.92
N ILE A 18 -0.79 -0.90 2.53
CA ILE A 18 -0.40 -0.47 3.89
C ILE A 18 -0.62 -1.60 4.90
N ALA A 19 -1.78 -2.26 4.87
CA ALA A 19 -2.08 -3.36 5.78
C ALA A 19 -1.09 -4.53 5.63
N PHE A 20 -0.69 -4.84 4.39
CA PHE A 20 0.35 -5.85 4.13
C PHE A 20 1.66 -5.51 4.84
N TYR A 21 2.21 -4.29 4.64
CA TYR A 21 3.47 -3.91 5.28
C TYR A 21 3.36 -3.81 6.80
N VAL A 22 2.21 -3.39 7.35
CA VAL A 22 1.96 -3.42 8.79
C VAL A 22 2.02 -4.86 9.31
N GLY A 23 1.45 -5.82 8.57
CA GLY A 23 1.54 -7.25 8.87
C GLY A 23 2.99 -7.76 8.88
N GLN A 24 3.78 -7.40 7.86
CA GLN A 24 5.21 -7.77 7.77
C GLN A 24 6.01 -7.20 8.96
N VAL A 25 5.80 -5.93 9.32
CA VAL A 25 6.43 -5.31 10.50
C VAL A 25 6.06 -6.05 11.78
N ALA A 26 4.77 -6.37 11.98
CA ALA A 26 4.32 -7.10 13.16
C ALA A 26 4.93 -8.50 13.24
N GLN A 27 4.99 -9.21 12.11
CA GLN A 27 5.58 -10.54 12.02
C GLN A 27 7.08 -10.52 12.35
N GLU A 28 7.84 -9.61 11.76
CA GLU A 28 9.29 -9.50 11.97
C GLU A 28 9.64 -9.08 13.40
N ARG A 29 8.87 -8.17 14.00
CA ARG A 29 9.03 -7.79 15.42
C ARG A 29 8.81 -8.93 16.40
N ASN A 30 8.02 -9.93 16.02
CA ASN A 30 7.74 -11.10 16.85
C ASN A 30 8.78 -12.23 16.68
N GLN A 31 9.79 -12.07 15.82
CA GLN A 31 10.85 -13.05 15.69
C GLN A 31 11.84 -12.98 16.87
N ASN A 32 12.51 -14.09 17.17
CA ASN A 32 13.51 -14.15 18.26
C ASN A 32 14.70 -13.20 18.05
N ALA A 33 15.01 -12.87 16.79
CA ALA A 33 16.04 -11.91 16.42
C ALA A 33 15.52 -11.02 15.27
N PRO A 34 14.75 -9.95 15.58
CA PRO A 34 14.15 -9.09 14.57
C PRO A 34 15.19 -8.37 13.71
N ASN A 35 14.96 -8.32 12.39
CA ASN A 35 15.75 -7.50 11.50
C ASN A 35 15.26 -6.04 11.53
N VAL A 36 15.99 -5.18 12.24
CA VAL A 36 15.67 -3.76 12.41
C VAL A 36 15.66 -3.00 11.08
N ASP A 37 16.58 -3.30 10.16
CA ASP A 37 16.68 -2.63 8.88
C ASP A 37 15.43 -2.88 8.02
N ARG A 38 14.93 -4.11 8.00
CA ARG A 38 13.68 -4.47 7.29
C ARG A 38 12.46 -3.78 7.90
N ILE A 39 12.37 -3.76 9.23
CA ILE A 39 11.30 -3.08 9.94
C ILE A 39 11.29 -1.59 9.55
N GLN A 40 12.45 -0.94 9.58
CA GLN A 40 12.58 0.47 9.24
C GLN A 40 12.22 0.74 7.77
N GLU A 41 12.65 -0.13 6.84
CA GLU A 41 12.29 -0.03 5.42
C GLU A 41 10.76 -0.09 5.23
N TRP A 42 10.09 -1.06 5.85
CA TRP A 42 8.63 -1.20 5.72
C TRP A 42 7.87 -0.07 6.41
N GLU A 43 8.33 0.41 7.56
CA GLU A 43 7.75 1.60 8.21
C GLU A 43 7.86 2.84 7.34
N GLN A 44 8.98 3.02 6.65
CA GLN A 44 9.16 4.10 5.69
C GLN A 44 8.20 3.95 4.50
N LYS A 45 8.04 2.75 3.95
CA LYS A 45 7.04 2.46 2.89
C LYS A 45 5.61 2.79 3.34
N ILE A 46 5.22 2.38 4.57
CA ILE A 46 3.91 2.69 5.15
C ILE A 46 3.69 4.21 5.22
N LYS A 47 4.70 4.95 5.68
CA LYS A 47 4.63 6.41 5.80
C LYS A 47 4.45 7.08 4.43
N ASP A 48 5.15 6.60 3.41
CA ASP A 48 5.05 7.16 2.06
C ASP A 48 3.72 6.82 1.38
N LEU A 49 3.23 5.58 1.52
CA LEU A 49 1.88 5.20 1.10
C LEU A 49 0.80 6.01 1.81
N GLY A 50 0.99 6.32 3.09
CA GLY A 50 0.07 7.19 3.84
C GLY A 50 0.02 8.63 3.29
N LYS A 51 1.15 9.16 2.80
CA LYS A 51 1.17 10.46 2.10
C LYS A 51 0.46 10.37 0.76
N GLU A 52 0.69 9.31 0.00
CA GLU A 52 0.08 9.06 -1.30
C GLU A 52 -1.44 8.91 -1.19
N ARG A 53 -1.93 8.12 -0.23
CA ARG A 53 -3.36 7.98 0.07
C ARG A 53 -4.04 9.31 0.37
N ARG A 54 -3.38 10.21 1.12
CA ARG A 54 -3.92 11.57 1.37
C ARG A 54 -3.87 12.45 0.13
N ALA A 55 -2.88 12.26 -0.74
CA ALA A 55 -2.75 12.99 -1.99
C ALA A 55 -3.80 12.59 -3.04
N CYS A 56 -4.44 11.42 -2.92
CA CYS A 56 -5.58 11.00 -3.76
C CYS A 56 -6.67 12.08 -3.84
N TYR A 57 -6.94 12.78 -2.74
CA TYR A 57 -8.00 13.78 -2.67
C TYR A 57 -7.62 15.14 -3.28
N ARG A 58 -6.37 15.31 -3.73
CA ARG A 58 -5.91 16.55 -4.36
C ARG A 58 -6.07 16.45 -5.87
N ALA A 59 -6.77 17.42 -6.48
CA ALA A 59 -7.05 17.43 -7.91
C ALA A 59 -5.79 17.24 -8.79
N ALA A 60 -4.68 17.88 -8.43
CA ALA A 60 -3.44 17.84 -9.21
C ALA A 60 -2.73 16.47 -9.24
N THR A 61 -3.01 15.58 -8.27
CA THR A 61 -2.33 14.28 -8.15
C THR A 61 -3.28 13.10 -8.30
N LYS A 62 -4.60 13.36 -8.37
CA LYS A 62 -5.65 12.35 -8.37
C LYS A 62 -5.46 11.31 -9.47
N GLU A 63 -5.36 11.75 -10.72
CA GLU A 63 -5.26 10.85 -11.89
C GLU A 63 -4.00 9.98 -11.84
N ALA A 64 -2.86 10.57 -11.47
CA ALA A 64 -1.59 9.84 -11.36
C ALA A 64 -1.65 8.75 -10.29
N ILE A 65 -2.28 9.04 -9.15
CA ILE A 65 -2.40 8.07 -8.06
C ILE A 65 -3.42 6.99 -8.39
N ILE A 66 -4.53 7.33 -9.04
CA ILE A 66 -5.48 6.34 -9.58
C ILE A 66 -4.74 5.40 -10.53
N ALA A 67 -4.04 5.93 -11.53
CA ALA A 67 -3.29 5.13 -12.50
C ALA A 67 -2.31 4.18 -11.80
N LYS A 68 -1.53 4.70 -10.84
CA LYS A 68 -0.55 3.91 -10.08
C LYS A 68 -1.20 2.84 -9.19
N ALA A 69 -2.36 3.12 -8.60
CA ALA A 69 -3.10 2.11 -7.84
C ALA A 69 -3.48 0.92 -8.70
N TYR A 70 -3.96 1.15 -9.92
CA TYR A 70 -4.30 0.07 -10.85
C TYR A 70 -3.09 -0.62 -11.48
N SER A 71 -2.02 0.10 -11.80
CA SER A 71 -0.89 -0.46 -12.54
C SER A 71 0.22 -1.05 -11.66
N VAL A 72 0.33 -0.62 -10.40
CA VAL A 72 1.40 -1.04 -9.49
C VAL A 72 0.84 -1.78 -8.29
N TYR A 73 -0.12 -1.19 -7.57
CA TYR A 73 -0.55 -1.71 -6.27
C TYR A 73 -1.54 -2.86 -6.38
N ALA A 74 -2.51 -2.81 -7.30
CA ALA A 74 -3.44 -3.91 -7.51
C ALA A 74 -2.74 -5.22 -7.96
N PRO A 75 -1.80 -5.20 -8.94
CA PRO A 75 -1.02 -6.39 -9.28
C PRO A 75 -0.18 -6.91 -8.13
N PHE A 76 0.45 -6.01 -7.37
CA PHE A 76 1.22 -6.38 -6.17
C PHE A 76 0.37 -7.16 -5.16
N ILE A 77 -0.84 -6.67 -4.83
CA ILE A 77 -1.74 -7.37 -3.90
C ILE A 77 -2.12 -8.74 -4.43
N GLN A 78 -2.46 -8.84 -5.72
CA GLN A 78 -2.81 -10.11 -6.35
C GLN A 78 -1.66 -11.12 -6.25
N GLU A 79 -0.44 -10.66 -6.51
CA GLU A 79 0.77 -11.50 -6.40
C GLU A 79 0.99 -11.97 -4.96
N GLN A 80 0.89 -11.07 -3.98
CA GLN A 80 1.01 -11.45 -2.57
C GLN A 80 -0.09 -12.43 -2.16
N SER A 81 -1.35 -12.22 -2.59
CA SER A 81 -2.45 -13.14 -2.30
C SER A 81 -2.22 -14.53 -2.88
N ASN A 82 -1.65 -14.63 -4.09
CA ASN A 82 -1.35 -15.90 -4.74
C ASN A 82 -0.18 -16.64 -4.07
N GLN A 83 0.73 -15.95 -3.39
CA GLN A 83 1.84 -16.57 -2.66
C GLN A 83 1.40 -17.27 -1.36
N TYR A 84 0.21 -16.95 -0.84
CA TYR A 84 -0.34 -17.51 0.38
C TYR A 84 -1.62 -18.35 0.16
N ALA A 85 -1.97 -18.67 -1.11
CA ALA A 85 -3.11 -19.49 -1.50
C ALA A 85 -2.71 -20.95 -1.76
#